data_AF-A0A2U1P2A1-F1
#
_entry.id   AF-A0A2U1P2A1-F1
#
_cell.length_a   1.000
_cell.length_b   1.000
_cell.length_c   1.000
_cell.angle_alpha   90.00
_cell.angle_beta   90.00
_cell.angle_gamma   90.00
#
_symmetry.space_group_name_H-M   'P 1'
#
loop_
_entity.id
_entity.type
_entity.pdbx_description
1 polymer ?
#
loop_
_entity_poly.entity_id
_entity_poly.type
_entity_poly.pdbx_seq_one_letter_code
_entity_poly.pdbx_strand_id
1 'polypeptide(L)'
;MAKQKIVVRVTMENDKKSRKALRIAVGLDGVESASFVGSDQIAVTGEGVDSVKLATLLRKGVGYAELVTVGNVEEKKPEVKETKPADVTWQINPYEYNYYGYGIPYYYVYDL
;
A
#
# COMPACT_ATOMS: atom_id res chain seq x y z
N MET A 1 6.96 -6.02 -20.87
CA MET A 1 7.04 -6.69 -19.56
C MET A 1 5.67 -6.55 -18.88
N ALA A 2 5.48 -7.11 -17.69
CA ALA A 2 4.17 -7.10 -17.05
C ALA A 2 3.86 -5.71 -16.41
N LYS A 3 2.64 -5.19 -16.62
CA LYS A 3 2.22 -3.91 -16.03
C LYS A 3 1.84 -4.10 -14.57
N GLN A 4 2.33 -3.22 -13.70
CA GLN A 4 2.05 -3.21 -12.27
C GLN A 4 1.03 -2.14 -11.91
N LYS A 5 0.24 -2.40 -10.86
CA LYS A 5 -0.63 -1.46 -10.17
C LYS A 5 -0.17 -1.36 -8.72
N ILE A 6 0.19 -0.15 -8.31
CA ILE A 6 0.65 0.17 -6.96
C ILE A 6 -0.35 1.13 -6.36
N VAL A 7 -0.83 0.85 -5.15
CA VAL A 7 -1.68 1.76 -4.38
C VAL A 7 -0.92 2.20 -3.14
N VAL A 8 -0.81 3.51 -2.96
CA VAL A 8 -0.10 4.13 -1.83
C VAL A 8 -1.05 5.05 -1.11
N ARG A 9 -1.13 4.90 0.22
CA ARG A 9 -1.81 5.85 1.09
C ARG A 9 -0.86 6.99 1.42
N VAL A 10 -1.33 8.23 1.36
CA VAL A 10 -0.55 9.44 1.59
C VAL A 10 -1.39 10.45 2.38
N THR A 11 -0.79 11.11 3.38
CA THR A 11 -1.45 12.19 4.12
C THR A 11 -1.57 13.45 3.26
N MET A 12 -2.75 13.68 2.67
CA MET A 12 -3.03 14.75 1.71
C MET A 12 -4.06 15.77 2.24
N GLU A 13 -3.77 16.38 3.40
CA GLU A 13 -4.68 17.28 4.11
C GLU A 13 -5.07 18.56 3.34
N ASN A 14 -4.28 18.96 2.34
CA ASN A 14 -4.45 20.21 1.60
C ASN A 14 -4.21 20.00 0.10
N ASP A 15 -4.87 20.79 -0.75
CA ASP A 15 -4.69 20.75 -2.22
C ASP A 15 -3.23 20.85 -2.69
N LYS A 16 -2.41 21.63 -1.99
CA LYS A 16 -0.97 21.76 -2.29
C LYS A 16 -0.25 20.42 -2.14
N LYS A 17 -0.58 19.64 -1.10
CA LYS A 17 -0.02 18.31 -0.85
C LYS A 17 -0.51 17.33 -1.91
N SER A 18 -1.80 17.34 -2.26
CA SER A 18 -2.38 16.46 -3.28
C SER A 18 -1.74 16.68 -4.64
N ARG A 19 -1.61 17.94 -5.09
CA ARG A 19 -0.93 18.28 -6.35
C ARG A 19 0.54 17.85 -6.34
N LYS A 20 1.25 18.03 -5.22
CA LYS A 20 2.65 17.61 -5.09
C LYS A 20 2.80 16.08 -5.12
N ALA A 21 1.89 15.36 -4.45
CA ALA A 21 1.88 13.90 -4.45
C ALA A 21 1.69 13.34 -5.86
N LEU A 22 0.74 13.89 -6.63
CA LEU A 22 0.53 13.48 -8.02
C LEU A 22 1.73 13.81 -8.91
N ARG A 23 2.36 14.97 -8.74
CA ARG A 23 3.59 15.32 -9.47
C ARG A 23 4.73 14.35 -9.19
N ILE A 24 4.89 13.92 -7.94
CA ILE A 24 5.90 12.91 -7.57
C ILE A 24 5.57 11.56 -8.20
N ALA A 25 4.30 11.15 -8.14
CA ALA A 25 3.85 9.88 -8.69
C ALA A 25 4.07 9.79 -10.20
N VAL A 26 3.70 10.82 -10.97
CA VAL A 26 3.86 10.85 -12.43
C VAL A 26 5.31 11.08 -12.87
N GLY A 27 6.13 11.71 -12.02
CA GLY A 27 7.53 12.02 -12.32
C GLY A 27 8.50 10.83 -12.18
N LEU A 28 8.01 9.64 -11.86
CA LEU A 28 8.84 8.45 -11.73
C LEU A 28 8.96 7.69 -13.05
N ASP A 29 10.13 7.11 -13.27
CA ASP A 29 10.41 6.26 -14.41
C ASP A 29 9.49 5.03 -14.39
N GLY A 30 9.00 4.65 -15.57
CA GLY A 30 8.11 3.51 -15.75
C GLY A 30 6.62 3.79 -15.45
N VAL A 31 6.27 4.97 -14.95
CA VAL A 31 4.87 5.32 -14.67
C VAL A 31 4.14 5.71 -15.95
N GLU A 32 3.01 5.05 -16.20
CA GLU A 32 2.13 5.31 -17.35
C GLU A 32 0.91 6.14 -16.94
N SER A 33 0.36 5.87 -15.75
CA SER A 33 -0.75 6.66 -15.22
C SER A 33 -0.72 6.73 -13.68
N ALA A 34 -1.26 7.82 -13.14
CA ALA A 34 -1.49 7.96 -11.71
C ALA A 34 -2.83 8.67 -11.47
N SER A 35 -3.61 8.19 -10.51
CA SER A 35 -4.92 8.75 -10.16
C SER A 35 -5.18 8.65 -8.67
N PHE A 36 -6.05 9.53 -8.16
CA PHE A 36 -6.51 9.45 -6.79
C PHE A 36 -7.54 8.33 -6.64
N VAL A 37 -7.42 7.57 -5.55
CA VAL A 37 -8.38 6.54 -5.16
C VAL A 37 -8.86 6.91 -3.75
N GLY A 38 -10.10 7.40 -3.66
CA GLY A 38 -10.61 7.96 -2.40
C GLY A 38 -9.92 9.28 -2.01
N SER A 39 -9.93 9.60 -0.71
CA SER A 39 -9.37 10.85 -0.18
C SER A 39 -7.85 10.81 0.00
N ASP A 40 -7.31 9.66 0.39
CA ASP A 40 -5.96 9.55 0.94
C ASP A 40 -5.07 8.57 0.16
N GLN A 41 -5.48 8.09 -1.02
CA GLN A 41 -4.68 7.12 -1.79
C GLN A 41 -4.44 7.57 -3.23
N ILE A 42 -3.31 7.10 -3.76
CA ILE A 42 -2.91 7.27 -5.15
C ILE A 42 -2.67 5.88 -5.72
N ALA A 43 -3.37 5.56 -6.82
CA ALA A 43 -3.07 4.42 -7.65
C ALA A 43 -2.12 4.83 -8.76
N VAL A 44 -1.03 4.08 -8.93
CA VAL A 44 -0.04 4.24 -9.98
C VAL A 44 -0.02 2.97 -10.81
N THR A 45 -0.07 3.10 -12.13
CA THR A 45 0.10 2.00 -13.06
C THR A 45 1.29 2.25 -13.97
N GLY A 46 2.07 1.22 -14.25
CA GLY A 46 3.24 1.34 -15.10
C GLY A 46 4.04 0.06 -15.23
N GLU A 47 5.14 0.13 -15.95
CA GLU A 47 6.06 -0.98 -16.19
C GLU A 47 7.41 -0.66 -15.54
N GLY A 48 7.90 -1.53 -14.66
CA GLY A 48 9.17 -1.31 -13.95
C GLY A 48 9.12 -0.20 -12.89
N VAL A 49 7.95 0.07 -12.31
CA VAL A 49 7.78 1.10 -11.27
C VAL A 49 8.35 0.59 -9.95
N ASP A 50 9.35 1.30 -9.43
CA ASP A 50 9.90 1.02 -8.10
C ASP A 50 8.96 1.56 -7.01
N SER A 51 8.22 0.64 -6.37
CA SER A 51 7.28 0.94 -5.29
C SER A 51 7.94 1.53 -4.05
N VAL A 52 9.16 1.10 -3.72
CA VAL A 52 9.92 1.58 -2.56
C VAL A 52 10.41 3.01 -2.81
N LYS A 53 10.94 3.28 -4.01
CA LYS A 53 11.33 4.63 -4.42
C LYS A 53 10.13 5.57 -4.44
N LEU A 54 8.98 5.12 -4.96
CA LEU A 54 7.72 5.88 -4.92
C LEU A 54 7.34 6.25 -3.48
N ALA A 55 7.23 5.28 -2.59
CA ALA A 55 6.90 5.52 -1.19
C ALA A 55 7.92 6.45 -0.51
N THR A 56 9.20 6.28 -0.80
CA THR A 56 10.28 7.10 -0.23
C THR A 56 10.17 8.56 -0.67
N LEU A 57 9.93 8.82 -1.94
CA LEU A 57 9.77 10.18 -2.45
C LEU A 57 8.50 10.85 -1.90
N LEU A 58 7.41 10.10 -1.74
CA LEU A 58 6.19 10.60 -1.11
C LEU A 58 6.42 10.93 0.37
N ARG A 59 7.16 10.09 1.10
CA ARG A 59 7.56 10.35 2.50
C ARG A 59 8.37 11.62 2.65
N LYS A 60 9.32 11.84 1.74
CA LYS A 60 10.19 13.04 1.75
C LYS A 60 9.46 14.29 1.27
N GLY A 61 8.62 14.15 0.26
CA GLY A 61 8.03 15.27 -0.46
C GLY A 61 6.71 15.77 0.11
N VAL A 62 5.87 14.88 0.63
CA VAL A 62 4.48 15.18 0.98
C VAL A 62 4.22 15.04 2.47
N GLY A 63 4.63 13.90 3.05
CA GLY A 63 4.31 13.53 4.43
C GLY A 63 4.23 12.02 4.56
N TYR A 64 3.57 11.52 5.61
CA TYR A 64 3.45 10.08 5.84
C TYR A 64 2.85 9.37 4.62
N ALA A 65 3.50 8.28 4.19
CA ALA A 65 3.04 7.46 3.08
C ALA A 65 3.32 5.97 3.31
N GLU A 66 2.31 5.15 3.00
CA GLU A 66 2.28 3.72 3.25
C GLU A 66 1.88 2.97 1.97
N LEU A 67 2.64 1.92 1.65
CA LEU A 67 2.30 1.04 0.53
C LEU A 67 1.14 0.14 0.95
N VAL A 68 0.01 0.27 0.25
CA VAL A 68 -1.21 -0.51 0.56
C VAL A 68 -1.21 -1.78 -0.28
N THR A 69 -1.01 -1.67 -1.59
CA THR A 69 -0.95 -2.82 -2.49
C THR A 69 0.07 -2.62 -3.59
N VAL A 70 0.68 -3.72 -4.01
CA VAL A 70 1.53 -3.80 -5.20
C VAL A 70 1.14 -5.10 -5.88
N GLY A 71 0.65 -5.02 -7.12
CA GLY A 71 0.19 -6.20 -7.85
C GLY A 71 0.33 -6.02 -9.34
N ASN A 72 0.19 -7.11 -10.10
CA ASN A 72 0.19 -7.06 -11.55
C ASN A 72 -1.22 -6.67 -12.05
N VAL A 73 -1.30 -5.89 -13.13
CA VAL A 73 -2.57 -5.40 -13.70
C VAL A 73 -3.40 -6.57 -14.30
N GLU A 74 -2.76 -7.70 -14.62
CA GLU A 74 -3.42 -8.84 -15.27
C GLU A 74 -4.14 -9.82 -14.33
N GLU A 75 -4.14 -9.63 -13.00
CA GLU A 75 -4.92 -10.50 -12.12
C GLU A 75 -6.37 -10.02 -11.96
N LYS A 76 -7.18 -10.29 -13.00
CA LYS A 76 -8.60 -10.61 -12.78
C LYS A 76 -8.66 -11.94 -12.02
N LYS A 77 -8.69 -11.90 -10.69
CA LYS A 77 -9.40 -12.93 -9.91
C LYS A 77 -10.77 -12.34 -9.55
N PRO A 78 -11.88 -12.97 -9.98
CA PRO A 78 -13.21 -12.35 -9.93
C PRO A 78 -13.66 -12.06 -8.49
N GLU A 79 -14.24 -10.87 -8.28
CA GLU A 79 -15.20 -10.60 -7.21
C GLU A 79 -16.28 -11.69 -7.24
N VAL A 80 -16.46 -12.44 -6.16
CA VAL A 80 -17.73 -13.10 -5.88
C VAL A 80 -18.46 -12.21 -4.89
N LYS A 81 -19.44 -11.46 -5.41
CA LYS A 81 -20.50 -10.82 -4.64
C LYS A 81 -21.64 -11.82 -4.46
N GLU A 82 -22.10 -11.88 -3.21
CA GLU A 82 -23.41 -12.31 -2.69
C GLU A 82 -23.80 -13.80 -2.71
N THR A 83 -24.07 -14.35 -1.51
CA THR A 83 -25.42 -14.71 -1.06
C THR A 83 -25.42 -15.07 0.44
N LYS A 84 -26.24 -14.38 1.25
CA LYS A 84 -26.68 -14.87 2.58
C LYS A 84 -27.59 -16.10 2.34
N PRO A 85 -27.57 -17.14 3.20
CA PRO A 85 -28.51 -17.12 4.32
C PRO A 85 -28.02 -17.81 5.62
N ALA A 86 -28.82 -17.63 6.67
CA ALA A 86 -28.88 -18.40 7.91
C ALA A 86 -27.90 -18.02 9.05
N ASP A 87 -28.51 -17.32 10.00
CA ASP A 87 -28.25 -17.20 11.43
C ASP A 87 -27.36 -18.31 12.03
N VAL A 88 -26.16 -17.92 12.50
CA VAL A 88 -25.41 -18.68 13.51
C VAL A 88 -24.82 -17.69 14.51
N THR A 89 -25.44 -17.60 15.68
CA THR A 89 -24.97 -16.79 16.81
C THR A 89 -23.78 -17.47 17.49
N TRP A 90 -22.56 -17.20 17.00
CA TRP A 90 -21.33 -17.55 17.72
C TRP A 90 -20.94 -16.41 18.67
N GLN A 91 -21.10 -16.65 19.96
CA GLN A 91 -20.61 -15.78 21.03
C GLN A 91 -19.09 -15.64 20.92
N ILE A 92 -18.60 -14.40 20.86
CA ILE A 92 -17.18 -14.05 20.81
C ILE A 92 -16.61 -14.17 22.22
N ASN A 93 -15.67 -15.10 22.44
CA ASN A 93 -14.86 -15.16 23.66
C ASN A 93 -13.59 -14.31 23.48
N PRO A 94 -13.38 -13.23 24.26
CA PRO A 94 -12.30 -12.26 24.04
C PRO A 94 -10.93 -12.65 24.63
N TYR A 95 -10.69 -13.92 24.98
CA TYR A 95 -9.46 -14.30 25.71
C TYR A 95 -8.95 -15.72 25.38
N GLU A 96 -8.58 -15.98 24.12
CA GLU A 96 -7.74 -17.13 23.83
C GLU A 96 -6.56 -16.78 22.91
N TYR A 97 -5.40 -17.26 23.34
CA TYR A 97 -4.02 -16.83 23.11
C TYR A 97 -3.30 -17.79 22.15
N ASN A 98 -2.17 -17.37 21.56
CA ASN A 98 -0.97 -18.16 21.12
C ASN A 98 -0.21 -17.27 20.10
N TYR A 99 0.92 -16.60 20.36
CA TYR A 99 2.19 -16.95 21.02
C TYR A 99 3.03 -18.04 20.32
N TYR A 100 3.33 -17.81 19.05
CA TYR A 100 4.53 -18.31 18.36
C TYR A 100 5.02 -17.14 17.50
N GLY A 101 6.20 -16.55 17.66
CA GLY A 101 7.49 -17.16 17.93
C GLY A 101 8.38 -16.93 16.70
N TYR A 102 8.75 -15.67 16.41
CA TYR A 102 9.71 -15.34 15.36
C TYR A 102 10.68 -14.23 15.82
N GLY A 103 11.89 -14.69 16.17
CA GLY A 103 13.15 -14.11 15.71
C GLY A 103 13.53 -12.72 16.19
N ILE A 104 14.19 -12.66 17.34
CA ILE A 104 14.99 -11.52 17.80
C ILE A 104 16.20 -11.34 16.86
N PRO A 105 16.46 -10.17 16.24
CA PRO A 105 17.74 -9.89 15.62
C PRO A 105 18.78 -9.57 16.69
N TYR A 106 19.84 -10.37 16.78
CA TYR A 106 21.00 -10.08 17.62
C TYR A 106 21.76 -8.87 17.05
N TYR A 107 21.88 -7.81 17.83
CA TYR A 107 22.81 -6.72 17.58
C TYR A 107 24.22 -7.20 17.92
N TYR A 108 25.10 -7.31 16.92
CA TYR A 108 26.55 -7.27 17.17
C TYR A 108 26.99 -5.81 17.17
N VAL A 109 27.28 -5.30 18.36
CA VAL A 109 28.05 -4.08 18.56
C VAL A 109 29.52 -4.47 18.36
N TYR A 110 30.15 -3.95 17.31
CA TYR A 110 31.62 -3.86 17.26
C TYR A 110 31.98 -2.46 17.76
N ASP A 111 32.61 -2.38 18.92
CA ASP A 111 33.36 -1.21 19.36
C ASP A 111 34.84 -1.59 19.55
N LEU A 112 35.68 -0.89 18.79
CA LEU A 112 37.10 -0.52 18.93
C LEU A 112 38.09 -1.43 19.70
#